data_AF-F4BWI9-F1
#
_entry.id   AF-F4BWI9-F1
#
_cell.length_a   1.000
_cell.length_b   1.000
_cell.length_c   1.000
_cell.angle_alpha   90.00
_cell.angle_beta   90.00
_cell.angle_gamma   90.00
#
_symmetry.space_group_name_H-M   'P 1'
#
loop_
_entity.id
_entity.type
_entity.pdbx_description
1 polymer ?
#
loop_
_entity_poly.entity_id
_entity_poly.type
_entity_poly.pdbx_seq_one_letter_code
_entity_poly.pdbx_strand_id
1 'polypeptide(L)'
;MKLKITITGPKVNDVGYRYFLLGIAMSNRIRMFEAHNMRSSEGQAVLAFADGDEEAIKAFCAQIETERPARSEVSNIVFDDFQGEVMRIGEYAQFCATIQLNKAIPVLLDMRDDLRAVRKNTDLIPQIKENTDAIPQIKANTDAIPQIKANTDAIPQIKANTDAIPQIKANTDAIPHVLGEIKGLRDDIQPGYANNFRQVQADVRAIKERLGMQ
;
A
#
# COMPACT_ATOMS: atom_id res chain seq x y z
N MET A 1 -61.57 -29.39 -2.75
CA MET A 1 -62.22 -28.18 -3.28
C MET A 1 -61.11 -27.31 -3.82
N LYS A 2 -61.23 -26.96 -5.09
CA LYS A 2 -60.20 -26.21 -5.81
C LYS A 2 -60.58 -24.74 -5.84
N LEU A 3 -59.64 -23.91 -5.41
CA LEU A 3 -59.83 -22.49 -5.23
C LEU A 3 -58.72 -21.73 -5.94
N LYS A 4 -59.11 -20.69 -6.67
CA LYS A 4 -58.22 -19.65 -7.17
C LYS A 4 -58.41 -18.40 -6.31
N ILE A 5 -57.30 -17.77 -5.94
CA ILE A 5 -57.25 -16.55 -5.16
C ILE A 5 -56.50 -15.51 -5.98
N THR A 6 -57.13 -14.36 -6.19
CA THR A 6 -56.51 -13.23 -6.88
C THR A 6 -56.39 -12.07 -5.91
N ILE A 7 -55.17 -11.72 -5.54
CA ILE A 7 -54.87 -10.61 -4.64
C ILE A 7 -54.26 -9.49 -5.48
N THR A 8 -54.93 -8.35 -5.58
CA THR A 8 -54.46 -7.19 -6.34
C THR A 8 -54.15 -6.03 -5.42
N GLY A 9 -53.20 -5.18 -5.84
CA GLY A 9 -52.91 -3.94 -5.15
C GLY A 9 -51.66 -3.24 -5.67
N PRO A 10 -51.40 -2.00 -5.21
CA PRO A 10 -50.24 -1.24 -5.64
C PRO A 10 -48.92 -1.90 -5.19
N LYS A 11 -48.92 -2.66 -4.09
CA LYS A 11 -47.73 -3.33 -3.56
C LYS A 11 -48.04 -4.73 -3.02
N VAL A 12 -48.14 -5.70 -3.92
CA VAL A 12 -48.34 -7.13 -3.56
C VAL A 12 -47.21 -8.05 -4.06
N ASN A 13 -46.38 -7.58 -4.99
CA ASN A 13 -45.18 -8.27 -5.43
C ASN A 13 -43.94 -7.81 -4.63
N ASP A 14 -42.96 -8.71 -4.51
CA ASP A 14 -41.68 -8.46 -3.83
C ASP A 14 -41.80 -8.08 -2.35
N VAL A 15 -42.92 -8.44 -1.72
CA VAL A 15 -43.19 -8.26 -0.27
C VAL A 15 -43.34 -9.59 0.47
N GLY A 16 -42.91 -10.69 -0.16
CA GLY A 16 -43.00 -12.03 0.45
C GLY A 16 -44.38 -12.67 0.41
N TYR A 17 -45.35 -12.08 -0.28
CA TYR A 17 -46.75 -12.53 -0.30
C TYR A 17 -46.92 -14.02 -0.65
N ARG A 18 -46.20 -14.53 -1.65
CA ARG A 18 -46.22 -15.96 -2.01
C ARG A 18 -45.79 -16.89 -0.88
N TYR A 19 -44.75 -16.51 -0.15
CA TYR A 19 -44.22 -17.28 0.98
C TYR A 19 -45.14 -17.20 2.20
N PHE A 20 -45.77 -16.04 2.39
CA PHE A 20 -46.79 -15.85 3.40
C PHE A 20 -47.99 -16.78 3.16
N LEU A 21 -48.53 -16.80 1.93
CA LEU A 21 -49.62 -17.70 1.57
C LEU A 21 -49.21 -19.19 1.68
N LEU A 22 -47.98 -19.53 1.30
CA LEU A 22 -47.42 -20.87 1.49
C LEU A 22 -47.43 -21.27 2.97
N GLY A 23 -47.02 -20.38 3.88
CA GLY A 23 -47.02 -20.64 5.32
C GLY A 23 -48.43 -20.85 5.90
N ILE A 24 -49.39 -20.03 5.45
CA ILE A 24 -50.81 -20.19 5.82
C ILE A 24 -51.35 -21.52 5.27
N ALA A 25 -51.04 -21.88 4.03
CA ALA A 25 -51.48 -23.14 3.41
C ALA A 25 -50.93 -24.36 4.18
N MET A 26 -49.65 -24.34 4.56
CA MET A 26 -49.04 -25.37 5.40
C MET A 26 -49.71 -25.48 6.77
N SER A 27 -50.01 -24.34 7.41
CA SER A 27 -50.66 -24.29 8.72
C SER A 27 -52.07 -24.87 8.70
N ASN A 28 -52.79 -24.66 7.60
CA ASN A 28 -54.12 -25.22 7.35
C ASN A 28 -54.08 -26.62 6.71
N ARG A 29 -52.90 -27.24 6.61
CA ARG A 29 -52.68 -28.60 6.07
C ARG A 29 -53.15 -28.77 4.60
N ILE A 30 -53.17 -27.71 3.82
CA ILE A 30 -53.42 -27.77 2.38
C ILE A 30 -52.24 -28.47 1.70
N ARG A 31 -52.50 -29.57 0.99
CA ARG A 31 -51.45 -30.40 0.36
C ARG A 31 -51.11 -29.98 -1.05
N MET A 32 -52.03 -29.31 -1.74
CA MET A 32 -51.85 -28.83 -3.10
C MET A 32 -51.96 -27.31 -3.07
N PHE A 33 -50.84 -26.64 -3.32
CA PHE A 33 -50.77 -25.19 -3.23
C PHE A 33 -49.65 -24.65 -4.12
N GLU A 34 -49.95 -23.57 -4.83
CA GLU A 34 -48.98 -22.77 -5.56
C GLU A 34 -49.40 -21.31 -5.61
N ALA A 35 -48.42 -20.42 -5.76
CA ALA A 35 -48.68 -18.99 -5.90
C ALA A 35 -47.68 -18.32 -6.85
N HIS A 36 -48.15 -17.36 -7.64
CA HIS A 36 -47.37 -16.70 -8.67
C HIS A 36 -47.61 -15.20 -8.64
N ASN A 37 -46.51 -14.46 -8.71
CA ASN A 37 -46.59 -13.01 -8.90
C ASN A 37 -46.89 -12.76 -10.37
N MET A 38 -47.92 -11.97 -10.63
CA MET A 38 -48.26 -11.48 -11.95
C MET A 38 -48.08 -9.97 -11.96
N ARG A 39 -47.62 -9.44 -13.09
CA ARG A 39 -47.50 -8.00 -13.32
C ARG A 39 -48.10 -7.73 -14.70
N SER A 40 -49.10 -6.86 -14.74
CA SER A 40 -49.71 -6.38 -15.98
C SER A 40 -49.55 -4.87 -16.08
N SER A 41 -50.03 -4.28 -17.18
CA SER A 41 -50.14 -2.81 -17.33
C SER A 41 -51.04 -2.17 -16.26
N GLU A 42 -51.95 -2.94 -15.67
CA GLU A 42 -52.96 -2.45 -14.72
C GLU A 42 -52.52 -2.58 -13.25
N GLY A 43 -51.39 -3.24 -12.96
CA GLY A 43 -50.84 -3.29 -11.60
C GLY A 43 -50.13 -4.59 -11.23
N GLN A 44 -50.01 -4.81 -9.92
CA GLN A 44 -49.43 -6.03 -9.35
C GLN A 44 -50.55 -6.94 -8.85
N ALA A 45 -50.38 -8.23 -9.09
CA ALA A 45 -51.28 -9.25 -8.57
C ALA A 45 -50.50 -10.47 -8.08
N VAL A 46 -51.05 -11.16 -7.08
CA VAL A 46 -50.61 -12.48 -6.65
C VAL A 46 -51.76 -13.43 -6.91
N LEU A 47 -51.51 -14.43 -7.75
CA LEU A 47 -52.43 -15.52 -8.01
C LEU A 47 -52.00 -16.69 -7.13
N ALA A 48 -52.92 -17.23 -6.34
CA ALA A 48 -52.68 -18.46 -5.59
C ALA A 48 -53.75 -19.49 -5.92
N PHE A 49 -53.36 -20.75 -5.94
CA PHE A 49 -54.23 -21.87 -6.20
C PHE A 49 -54.09 -22.86 -5.06
N ALA A 50 -55.21 -23.38 -4.57
CA ALA A 50 -55.24 -24.35 -3.48
C ALA A 50 -56.25 -25.47 -3.80
N ASP A 51 -55.88 -26.71 -3.48
CA ASP A 51 -56.82 -27.84 -3.47
C ASP A 51 -56.71 -28.58 -2.13
N GLY A 52 -57.85 -28.69 -1.45
CA GLY A 52 -57.95 -29.33 -0.14
C GLY A 52 -59.40 -29.48 0.31
N ASP A 53 -59.59 -30.08 1.48
CA ASP A 53 -60.93 -30.28 2.03
C ASP A 53 -61.61 -28.94 2.37
N GLU A 54 -62.94 -28.93 2.34
CA GLU A 54 -63.73 -27.69 2.45
C GLU A 54 -63.43 -26.88 3.72
N GLU A 55 -63.28 -27.56 4.86
CA GLU A 55 -62.94 -26.93 6.15
C GLU A 55 -61.56 -26.26 6.11
N ALA A 56 -60.57 -26.94 5.54
CA ALA A 56 -59.20 -26.42 5.43
C ALA A 56 -59.13 -25.20 4.50
N ILE A 57 -59.87 -25.22 3.38
CA ILE A 57 -59.94 -24.09 2.46
C ILE A 57 -60.67 -22.91 3.11
N LYS A 58 -61.78 -23.15 3.84
CA LYS A 58 -62.47 -22.06 4.56
C LYS A 58 -61.58 -21.40 5.61
N ALA A 59 -60.85 -22.19 6.40
CA ALA A 59 -59.91 -21.66 7.39
C ALA A 59 -58.76 -20.87 6.74
N PHE A 60 -58.25 -21.36 5.61
CA PHE A 60 -57.25 -20.68 4.80
C PHE A 60 -57.73 -19.32 4.26
N CYS A 61 -58.94 -19.24 3.70
CA CYS A 61 -59.52 -17.99 3.22
C CYS A 61 -59.71 -16.97 4.34
N ALA A 62 -60.22 -17.40 5.51
CA ALA A 62 -60.43 -16.51 6.66
C ALA A 62 -59.13 -15.85 7.15
N GLN A 63 -58.00 -16.57 7.10
CA GLN A 63 -56.69 -16.00 7.43
C GLN A 63 -56.22 -15.01 6.35
N ILE A 64 -56.43 -15.29 5.07
CA ILE A 64 -56.01 -14.38 3.97
C ILE A 64 -56.78 -13.06 3.98
N GLU A 65 -58.03 -13.08 4.42
CA GLU A 65 -58.86 -11.86 4.54
C GLU A 65 -58.37 -10.93 5.66
N THR A 66 -57.82 -11.50 6.73
CA THR A 66 -57.48 -10.78 7.96
C THR A 66 -55.99 -10.49 8.12
N GLU A 67 -55.13 -11.33 7.56
CA GLU A 67 -53.68 -11.26 7.70
C GLU A 67 -53.00 -10.94 6.37
N ARG A 68 -51.92 -10.16 6.43
CA ARG A 68 -51.14 -9.77 5.24
C ARG A 68 -49.66 -9.63 5.57
N PRO A 69 -48.75 -9.82 4.61
CA PRO A 69 -47.34 -9.56 4.81
C PRO A 69 -47.08 -8.09 5.17
N ALA A 70 -46.07 -7.85 5.99
CA ALA A 70 -45.60 -6.50 6.28
C ALA A 70 -45.23 -5.77 4.97
N ARG A 71 -45.60 -4.48 4.88
CA ARG A 71 -45.34 -3.60 3.71
C ARG A 71 -46.09 -3.98 2.43
N SER A 72 -47.09 -4.85 2.53
CA SER A 72 -48.03 -5.06 1.43
C SER A 72 -49.14 -4.01 1.44
N GLU A 73 -49.59 -3.63 0.25
CA GLU A 73 -50.75 -2.77 0.03
C GLU A 73 -51.70 -3.50 -0.90
N VAL A 74 -52.80 -3.99 -0.34
CA VAL A 74 -53.81 -4.80 -1.03
C VAL A 74 -55.04 -3.94 -1.28
N SER A 75 -55.50 -3.92 -2.53
CA SER A 75 -56.71 -3.25 -2.97
C SER A 75 -57.90 -4.18 -2.99
N ASN A 76 -57.72 -5.43 -3.45
CA ASN A 76 -58.82 -6.39 -3.54
C ASN A 76 -58.32 -7.84 -3.41
N ILE A 77 -59.19 -8.71 -2.91
CA ILE A 77 -58.99 -10.16 -2.84
C ILE A 77 -60.24 -10.82 -3.42
N VAL A 78 -60.05 -11.68 -4.42
CA VAL A 78 -61.14 -12.42 -5.08
C VAL A 78 -60.89 -13.91 -4.92
N PHE A 79 -61.96 -14.64 -4.59
CA PHE A 79 -61.98 -16.09 -4.43
C PHE A 79 -62.89 -16.68 -5.50
N ASP A 80 -62.33 -17.48 -6.40
CA ASP A 80 -63.04 -18.08 -7.53
C ASP A 80 -62.86 -19.61 -7.53
N ASP A 81 -63.87 -20.32 -8.03
CA ASP A 81 -63.73 -21.74 -8.33
C ASP A 81 -62.63 -21.97 -9.37
N PHE A 82 -61.85 -23.04 -9.19
CA PHE A 82 -60.76 -23.37 -10.09
C PHE A 82 -60.91 -24.76 -10.70
N GLN A 83 -60.87 -24.82 -12.03
CA GLN A 83 -60.86 -26.06 -12.80
C GLN A 83 -59.47 -26.24 -13.43
N GLY A 84 -58.56 -26.83 -12.67
CA GLY A 84 -57.19 -27.10 -13.10
C GLY A 84 -56.43 -27.97 -12.10
N GLU A 85 -55.17 -28.28 -12.40
CA GLU A 85 -54.27 -28.95 -11.47
C GLU A 85 -53.56 -27.91 -10.60
N VAL A 86 -53.30 -28.27 -9.35
CA VAL A 86 -52.54 -27.45 -8.40
C VAL A 86 -51.35 -28.28 -7.98
N MET A 87 -50.14 -27.72 -8.04
CA MET A 87 -48.93 -28.45 -7.67
C MET A 87 -48.93 -28.89 -6.21
N ARG A 88 -48.20 -29.97 -5.88
CA ARG A 88 -47.98 -30.37 -4.48
C ARG A 88 -47.21 -29.26 -3.76
N ILE A 89 -47.65 -28.93 -2.55
CA ILE A 89 -47.07 -27.85 -1.75
C ILE A 89 -45.56 -28.02 -1.51
N GLY A 90 -45.07 -29.26 -1.43
CA GLY A 90 -43.64 -29.57 -1.31
C GLY A 90 -42.84 -29.26 -2.58
N GLU A 91 -43.40 -29.52 -3.77
CA GLU A 91 -42.78 -29.18 -5.05
C GLU A 91 -42.74 -27.67 -5.25
N TYR A 92 -43.83 -26.97 -4.88
CA TYR A 92 -43.87 -25.51 -4.91
C TYR A 92 -42.85 -24.89 -3.94
N ALA A 93 -42.71 -25.43 -2.73
CA ALA A 93 -41.69 -24.99 -1.78
C ALA A 93 -40.25 -25.18 -2.32
N GLN A 94 -39.97 -26.30 -2.98
CA GLN A 94 -38.69 -26.55 -3.66
C GLN A 94 -38.44 -25.60 -4.83
N PHE A 95 -39.47 -25.31 -5.63
CA PHE A 95 -39.40 -24.31 -6.70
C PHE A 95 -39.04 -22.93 -6.15
N CYS A 96 -39.71 -22.50 -5.08
CA CYS A 96 -39.40 -21.25 -4.39
C CYS A 96 -37.95 -21.20 -3.88
N ALA A 97 -37.47 -22.28 -3.24
CA ALA A 97 -36.10 -22.36 -2.78
C ALA A 97 -35.08 -22.23 -3.93
N THR A 98 -35.31 -22.92 -5.04
CA THR A 98 -34.48 -22.82 -6.26
C THR A 98 -34.40 -21.39 -6.78
N ILE A 99 -35.54 -20.67 -6.86
CA ILE A 99 -35.54 -19.26 -7.26
C ILE A 99 -34.73 -18.38 -6.31
N GLN A 100 -34.81 -18.61 -4.99
CA GLN A 100 -34.03 -17.83 -4.03
C GLN A 100 -32.54 -18.13 -4.14
N LEU A 101 -32.16 -19.39 -4.31
CA LEU A 101 -30.76 -19.77 -4.53
C LEU A 101 -30.19 -19.16 -5.81
N ASN A 102 -30.98 -19.10 -6.89
CA ASN A 102 -30.55 -18.45 -8.12
C ASN A 102 -30.25 -16.95 -7.94
N LYS A 103 -30.90 -16.26 -6.99
CA LYS A 103 -30.56 -14.87 -6.67
C LYS A 103 -29.21 -14.72 -5.96
N ALA A 104 -28.68 -15.79 -5.36
CA ALA A 104 -27.36 -15.76 -4.74
C ALA A 104 -26.24 -15.80 -5.79
N ILE A 105 -26.47 -16.34 -6.99
CA ILE A 105 -25.47 -16.45 -8.05
C ILE A 105 -24.81 -15.10 -8.39
N PRO A 106 -25.55 -14.02 -8.74
CA PRO A 106 -24.92 -12.73 -9.04
C PRO A 106 -24.12 -12.18 -7.86
N VAL A 107 -24.66 -12.29 -6.64
CA VAL A 107 -23.95 -11.85 -5.42
C VAL A 107 -22.64 -12.61 -5.23
N LEU A 108 -22.63 -13.92 -5.44
CA LEU A 108 -21.43 -14.75 -5.34
C LEU A 108 -20.40 -14.44 -6.44
N LEU A 109 -20.86 -14.06 -7.64
CA LEU A 109 -19.97 -13.62 -8.72
C LEU A 109 -19.30 -12.29 -8.37
N ASP A 110 -20.06 -11.33 -7.86
CA ASP A 110 -19.52 -10.03 -7.41
C ASP A 110 -18.50 -10.23 -6.28
N MET A 111 -18.84 -11.03 -5.26
CA MET A 111 -17.92 -11.38 -4.16
C MET A 111 -16.63 -12.04 -4.66
N ARG A 112 -16.72 -12.92 -5.66
CA ARG A 112 -15.54 -13.56 -6.25
C ARG A 112 -14.62 -12.53 -6.92
N ASP A 113 -15.19 -11.54 -7.59
CA ASP A 113 -14.43 -10.52 -8.30
C ASP A 113 -13.77 -9.53 -7.30
N ASP A 114 -14.47 -9.17 -6.23
CA ASP A 114 -13.89 -8.42 -5.10
C ASP A 114 -12.73 -9.16 -4.44
N LEU A 115 -12.89 -10.46 -4.18
CA LEU A 115 -11.82 -11.31 -3.63
C LEU A 115 -10.60 -11.38 -4.55
N ARG A 116 -10.80 -11.39 -5.87
CA ARG A 116 -9.69 -11.31 -6.84
C ARG A 116 -8.96 -9.98 -6.76
N ALA A 117 -9.67 -8.87 -6.56
CA ALA A 117 -9.05 -7.56 -6.37
C ALA A 117 -8.21 -7.50 -5.09
N VAL A 118 -8.74 -8.01 -3.97
CA VAL A 118 -8.00 -8.11 -2.69
C VAL A 118 -6.74 -8.96 -2.83
N ARG A 119 -6.82 -10.08 -3.56
CA ARG A 119 -5.65 -10.93 -3.83
C ARG A 119 -4.56 -10.19 -4.58
N LYS A 120 -4.90 -9.43 -5.64
CA LYS A 120 -3.92 -8.61 -6.38
C LYS A 120 -3.20 -7.62 -5.47
N ASN A 121 -3.92 -6.99 -4.55
CA ASN A 121 -3.31 -6.07 -3.58
C ASN A 121 -2.39 -6.80 -2.59
N THR A 122 -2.78 -8.01 -2.18
CA THR A 122 -1.97 -8.86 -1.29
C THR A 122 -0.67 -9.29 -1.98
N ASP A 123 -0.72 -9.58 -3.29
CA ASP A 123 0.45 -9.95 -4.09
C ASP A 123 1.50 -8.81 -4.22
N LEU A 124 1.13 -7.55 -3.92
CA LEU A 124 2.05 -6.40 -3.89
C LEU A 124 2.84 -6.26 -2.58
N ILE A 125 2.45 -6.97 -1.52
CA ILE A 125 3.10 -6.88 -0.20
C ILE A 125 4.61 -7.20 -0.26
N PRO A 126 5.09 -8.23 -0.99
CA PRO A 126 6.52 -8.49 -1.11
C PRO A 126 7.31 -7.32 -1.72
N GLN A 127 6.75 -6.64 -2.72
CA GLN A 127 7.40 -5.48 -3.35
C GLN A 127 7.43 -4.27 -2.42
N ILE A 128 6.36 -4.03 -1.66
CA ILE A 128 6.34 -2.98 -0.63
C ILE A 128 7.40 -3.26 0.44
N LYS A 129 7.56 -4.52 0.83
CA LYS A 129 8.59 -4.95 1.76
C LYS A 129 9.99 -4.69 1.21
N GLU A 130 10.28 -5.09 -0.03
CA GLU A 130 11.57 -4.85 -0.67
C GLU A 130 11.91 -3.34 -0.73
N ASN A 131 10.94 -2.51 -1.12
CA ASN A 131 11.11 -1.06 -1.12
C ASN A 131 11.37 -0.50 0.28
N THR A 132 10.70 -1.04 1.30
CA THR A 132 10.90 -0.64 2.70
C THR A 132 12.29 -1.04 3.19
N ASP A 133 12.72 -2.26 2.87
CA ASP A 133 14.03 -2.81 3.25
C ASP A 133 15.20 -2.06 2.57
N ALA A 134 14.95 -1.37 1.45
CA ALA A 134 15.94 -0.52 0.76
C ALA A 134 16.17 0.86 1.41
N ILE A 135 15.24 1.36 2.24
CA ILE A 135 15.29 2.69 2.86
C ILE A 135 16.59 2.93 3.65
N PRO A 136 17.08 2.00 4.50
CA PRO A 136 18.32 2.20 5.25
C PRO A 136 19.55 2.43 4.36
N GLN A 137 19.64 1.76 3.21
CA GLN A 137 20.75 1.93 2.26
C GLN A 137 20.68 3.31 1.58
N ILE A 138 19.49 3.74 1.16
CA ILE A 138 19.28 5.08 0.61
C ILE A 138 19.68 6.16 1.62
N LYS A 139 19.33 5.96 2.90
CA LYS A 139 19.74 6.85 3.98
C LYS A 139 21.26 6.88 4.16
N ALA A 140 21.92 5.73 4.21
CA ALA A 140 23.37 5.65 4.35
C ALA A 140 24.11 6.35 3.20
N ASN A 141 23.65 6.16 1.97
CA ASN A 141 24.20 6.85 0.80
C ASN A 141 24.00 8.37 0.87
N THR A 142 22.84 8.81 1.37
CA THR A 142 22.54 10.24 1.58
C THR A 142 23.44 10.84 2.66
N ASP A 143 23.62 10.13 3.77
CA ASP A 143 24.48 10.55 4.89
C ASP A 143 25.96 10.63 4.50
N ALA A 144 26.41 9.90 3.47
CA ALA A 144 27.78 9.92 2.96
C ALA A 144 28.10 11.13 2.06
N ILE A 145 27.09 11.84 1.53
CA ILE A 145 27.28 12.97 0.61
C ILE A 145 28.21 14.06 1.15
N PRO A 146 28.11 14.51 2.43
CA PRO A 146 28.99 15.54 2.96
C PRO A 146 30.47 15.14 2.96
N GLN A 147 30.79 13.87 3.22
CA GLN A 147 32.16 13.36 3.19
C GLN A 147 32.72 13.33 1.76
N ILE A 148 31.91 12.88 0.79
CA ILE A 148 32.28 12.91 -0.62
C ILE A 148 32.55 14.36 -1.07
N LYS A 149 31.72 15.31 -0.64
CA LYS A 149 31.92 16.73 -0.90
C LYS A 149 33.22 17.24 -0.28
N ALA A 150 33.47 16.94 1.00
CA ALA A 150 34.71 17.36 1.67
C ALA A 150 35.97 16.81 0.98
N ASN A 151 35.94 15.54 0.55
CA ASN A 151 37.03 14.94 -0.21
C ASN A 151 37.21 15.61 -1.57
N THR A 152 36.12 15.95 -2.26
CA THR A 152 36.16 16.67 -3.54
C THR A 152 36.73 18.08 -3.37
N ASP A 153 36.31 18.80 -2.33
CA ASP A 153 36.77 20.15 -1.99
C ASP A 153 38.26 20.18 -1.60
N ALA A 154 38.83 19.06 -1.14
CA ALA A 154 40.25 18.94 -0.79
C ALA A 154 41.19 18.73 -2.01
N ILE A 155 40.65 18.32 -3.16
CA ILE A 155 41.44 18.01 -4.38
C ILE A 155 42.36 19.18 -4.80
N PRO A 156 41.92 20.46 -4.82
CA PRO A 156 42.78 21.56 -5.22
C PRO A 156 44.00 21.76 -4.31
N GLN A 157 43.85 21.52 -3.00
CA GLN A 157 44.96 21.62 -2.04
C GLN A 157 45.97 20.49 -2.24
N ILE A 158 45.48 19.26 -2.44
CA ILE A 158 46.34 18.11 -2.75
C ILE A 158 47.12 18.38 -4.05
N LYS A 159 46.45 18.95 -5.06
CA LYS A 159 47.11 19.34 -6.31
C LYS A 159 48.17 20.40 -6.08
N ALA A 160 47.87 21.48 -5.35
CA ALA A 160 48.85 22.53 -5.04
C ALA A 160 50.08 21.98 -4.30
N ASN A 161 49.88 21.09 -3.33
CA ASN A 161 50.95 20.42 -2.61
C ASN A 161 51.79 19.54 -3.55
N THR A 162 51.15 18.84 -4.49
CA THR A 162 51.83 18.02 -5.50
C THR A 162 52.64 18.88 -6.47
N ASP A 163 52.07 20.00 -6.93
CA ASP A 163 52.71 20.94 -7.84
C ASP A 163 53.91 21.66 -7.19
N ALA A 164 53.96 21.74 -5.86
CA ALA A 164 55.09 22.32 -5.11
C ALA A 164 56.30 21.37 -4.95
N ILE A 165 56.13 20.06 -5.15
CA ILE A 165 57.19 19.05 -4.98
C ILE A 165 58.45 19.36 -5.82
N PRO A 166 58.38 19.78 -7.10
CA PRO A 166 59.56 20.10 -7.89
C PRO A 166 60.39 21.24 -7.32
N GLN A 167 59.75 22.28 -6.77
CA GLN A 167 60.45 23.42 -6.15
C GLN A 167 61.14 23.01 -4.85
N ILE A 168 60.47 22.22 -4.02
CA ILE A 168 61.07 21.65 -2.81
C ILE A 168 62.29 20.80 -3.17
N LYS A 169 62.18 19.99 -4.23
CA LYS A 169 63.29 19.19 -4.73
C LYS A 169 64.44 20.07 -5.23
N ALA A 170 64.17 21.10 -6.04
CA ALA A 170 65.19 22.03 -6.51
C ALA A 170 65.92 22.73 -5.35
N ASN A 171 65.18 23.18 -4.33
CA ASN A 171 65.77 23.77 -3.13
C ASN A 171 66.63 22.76 -2.35
N THR A 172 66.20 21.49 -2.28
CA THR A 172 66.95 20.41 -1.64
C THR A 172 68.23 20.10 -2.41
N ASP A 173 68.15 20.02 -3.74
CA ASP A 173 69.28 19.74 -4.63
C ASP A 173 70.32 20.89 -4.64
N ALA A 174 69.92 22.12 -4.29
CA ALA A 174 70.81 23.27 -4.17
C ALA A 174 71.64 23.30 -2.86
N ILE A 175 71.24 22.54 -1.83
CA ILE A 175 71.92 22.53 -0.52
C ILE A 175 73.43 22.26 -0.62
N PRO A 176 73.91 21.24 -1.38
CA PRO A 176 75.34 20.97 -1.49
C PRO A 176 76.13 22.11 -2.14
N HIS A 177 75.53 22.85 -3.07
CA HIS A 177 76.17 23.98 -3.74
C HIS A 177 76.40 25.13 -2.75
N VAL A 178 75.36 25.53 -2.02
CA VAL A 178 75.46 26.57 -0.97
C VAL A 178 76.45 26.17 0.12
N LEU A 179 76.44 24.90 0.54
CA LEU A 179 77.45 24.39 1.49
C LEU A 179 78.87 24.45 0.92
N GLY A 180 79.04 24.25 -0.38
CA GLY A 180 80.30 24.41 -1.09
C GLY A 180 80.78 25.86 -1.08
N GLU A 181 79.91 26.82 -1.40
CA GLU A 181 80.22 28.25 -1.35
C GLU A 181 80.63 28.71 0.06
N ILE A 182 79.90 28.28 1.09
CA ILE A 182 80.23 28.58 2.49
C ILE A 182 81.60 28.01 2.87
N LYS A 183 81.95 26.80 2.42
CA LYS A 183 83.27 26.21 2.64
C LYS A 183 84.35 27.02 1.93
N GLY A 184 84.16 27.37 0.65
CA GLY A 184 85.10 28.20 -0.10
C GLY A 184 85.37 29.55 0.59
N LEU A 185 84.31 30.27 0.97
CA LEU A 185 84.44 31.52 1.72
C LEU A 185 85.21 31.35 3.04
N ARG A 186 84.97 30.26 3.76
CA ARG A 186 85.73 29.94 4.97
C ARG A 186 87.21 29.73 4.65
N ASP A 187 87.51 28.95 3.62
CA ASP A 187 88.87 28.62 3.19
C ASP A 187 89.64 29.86 2.70
N ASP A 188 88.97 30.84 2.08
CA ASP A 188 89.56 32.11 1.66
C ASP A 188 89.84 33.06 2.84
N ILE A 189 88.93 33.09 3.81
CA ILE A 189 89.00 33.96 4.99
C ILE A 189 90.03 33.45 5.99
N GLN A 190 90.09 32.15 6.25
CA GLN A 190 90.88 31.58 7.34
C GLN A 190 92.39 31.92 7.26
N PRO A 191 93.06 31.86 6.09
CA PRO A 191 94.47 32.25 5.96
C PRO A 191 94.70 33.74 6.19
N GLY A 192 93.83 34.61 5.64
CA GLY A 192 93.91 36.05 5.82
C GLY A 192 93.77 36.47 7.28
N TYR A 193 92.78 35.91 7.98
CA TYR A 193 92.60 36.13 9.41
C TYR A 193 93.77 35.59 10.24
N ALA A 194 94.28 34.40 9.94
CA ALA A 194 95.42 33.83 10.65
C ALA A 194 96.70 34.67 10.46
N ASN A 195 96.94 35.17 9.25
CA ASN A 195 98.09 36.03 8.95
C ASN A 195 97.96 37.40 9.61
N ASN A 196 96.79 38.05 9.51
CA ASN A 196 96.52 39.32 10.18
C ASN A 196 96.67 39.18 11.71
N PHE A 197 96.16 38.08 12.28
CA PHE A 197 96.29 37.82 13.71
C PHE A 197 97.74 37.62 14.15
N ARG A 198 98.55 36.87 13.37
CA ARG A 198 100.00 36.73 13.63
C ARG A 198 100.72 38.07 13.53
N GLN A 199 100.38 38.90 12.54
CA GLN A 199 100.97 40.22 12.38
C GLN A 199 100.63 41.12 13.57
N VAL A 200 99.36 41.16 14.00
CA VAL A 200 98.95 41.90 15.20
C VAL A 200 99.69 41.39 16.45
N GLN A 201 99.84 40.08 16.61
CA GLN A 201 100.63 39.54 17.73
C GLN A 201 102.10 39.98 17.70
N ALA A 202 102.70 40.03 16.51
CA ALA A 202 104.07 40.53 16.34
C ALA A 202 104.16 42.03 16.65
N ASP A 203 103.25 42.84 16.13
CA ASP A 203 103.20 44.29 16.38
C ASP A 203 103.00 44.59 17.88
N VAL A 204 102.08 43.87 18.54
CA VAL A 204 101.86 43.98 19.99
C VAL A 204 103.12 43.62 20.77
N ARG A 205 103.84 42.57 20.37
CA ARG A 205 105.12 42.19 21.01
C ARG A 205 106.16 43.31 20.86
N ALA A 206 106.32 43.86 19.65
CA ALA A 206 107.25 44.95 19.39
C ALA A 206 106.90 46.23 20.18
N ILE A 207 105.61 46.55 20.34
CA ILE A 207 105.16 47.67 21.18
C ILE A 207 105.49 47.42 22.65
N LYS A 208 105.22 46.22 23.17
CA LYS A 208 105.55 45.84 24.55
C LYS A 208 107.04 45.96 24.84
N GLU A 209 107.89 45.50 23.93
CA GLU A 209 109.36 45.64 24.01
C GLU A 209 109.79 47.12 24.06
N ARG A 210 109.21 47.98 23.21
CA ARG A 210 109.50 49.43 23.21
C ARG A 210 109.02 50.16 24.47
N LEU A 211 107.93 49.71 25.08
CA LEU A 211 107.37 50.29 26.30
C LEU A 211 107.97 49.70 27.59
N GLY A 212 108.91 48.75 27.50
CA GLY A 212 109.53 48.10 28.66
C GLY A 212 108.58 47.21 29.45
N MET A 213 107.48 46.77 28.82
CA MET A 213 106.48 45.89 29.43
C MET A 213 106.82 44.44 29.09
N GLN A 214 107.00 43.58 30.11
CA GLN A 214 107.07 42.12 29.92
C GLN A 214 105.68 41.52 29.72
#